data_AF-A0A080WM20-F1
#
_entry.id   AF-A0A080WM20-F1
#
_cell.length_a   1.000
_cell.length_b   1.000
_cell.length_c   1.000
_cell.angle_alpha   90.00
_cell.angle_beta   90.00
_cell.angle_gamma   90.00
#
_symmetry.space_group_name_H-M   'P 1'
#
loop_
_entity.id
_entity.type
_entity.pdbx_description
1 polymer ?
#
loop_
_entity_poly.entity_id
_entity_poly.type
_entity_poly.pdbx_seq_one_letter_code
_entity_poly.pdbx_strand_id
1 'polypeptide(L)'
;MLDFYGIPPLFPTNGDKTTDFLIQVARRRGRLGRGGTPNINSAATTVITDWRDGRIQGWLEAPALPVSTAVENDAVGEASGPAADTKQIVTEWAKEFKLEGLWGDDAVPEDNDEQMKE
;
A
#
# COMPACT_ATOMS: atom_id res chain seq x y z
N MET A 1 17.55 -10.38 -17.33
CA MET A 1 17.55 -9.08 -18.05
C MET A 1 18.82 -8.90 -18.88
N LEU A 2 20.01 -9.00 -18.29
CA LEU A 2 21.29 -8.93 -19.00
C LEU A 2 21.45 -10.03 -20.07
N ASP A 3 21.06 -11.26 -19.73
CA ASP A 3 21.13 -12.41 -20.65
C ASP A 3 20.25 -12.22 -21.88
N PHE A 4 19.07 -11.62 -21.70
CA PHE A 4 18.12 -11.35 -22.79
C PHE A 4 18.73 -10.44 -23.86
N TYR A 5 19.55 -9.48 -23.45
CA TYR A 5 20.26 -8.58 -24.36
C TYR A 5 21.68 -9.05 -24.71
N GLY A 6 22.15 -10.18 -24.18
CA GLY A 6 23.52 -10.67 -24.38
C GLY A 6 24.59 -9.66 -23.92
N ILE A 7 24.30 -8.92 -22.85
CA ILE A 7 25.18 -7.87 -22.32
C ILE A 7 26.09 -8.49 -21.26
N PRO A 8 27.43 -8.37 -21.38
CA PRO A 8 28.34 -8.80 -20.32
C PRO A 8 28.04 -8.04 -19.03
N PRO A 9 28.08 -8.67 -17.84
CA PRO A 9 27.79 -8.04 -16.55
C PRO A 9 28.93 -7.12 -16.06
N LEU A 10 29.62 -6.45 -16.99
CA LEU A 10 30.75 -5.58 -16.71
C LEU A 10 30.28 -4.13 -16.70
N PHE A 11 29.99 -3.63 -15.51
CA PHE A 11 29.71 -2.22 -15.27
C PHE A 11 30.93 -1.57 -14.60
N PRO A 12 31.34 -0.36 -15.03
CA PRO A 12 32.43 0.35 -14.36
C PRO A 12 32.03 0.68 -12.92
N THR A 13 32.96 0.47 -11.99
CA THR A 13 32.71 0.57 -10.53
C THR A 13 32.33 1.99 -10.08
N ASN A 14 32.68 3.03 -10.84
CA ASN A 14 32.51 4.43 -10.48
C ASN A 14 31.67 5.23 -11.50
N GLY A 15 30.91 4.54 -12.35
CA GLY A 15 30.09 5.14 -13.42
C GLY A 15 28.59 4.97 -13.21
N ASP A 16 27.80 5.70 -14.00
CA ASP A 16 26.35 5.51 -14.06
C ASP A 16 25.99 4.21 -14.79
N LYS A 17 25.68 3.19 -13.98
CA LYS A 17 25.29 1.84 -14.44
C LYS A 17 24.12 1.86 -15.41
N THR A 18 23.17 2.79 -15.25
CA THR A 18 22.00 2.90 -16.12
C THR A 18 22.37 3.41 -17.51
N THR A 19 23.18 4.46 -17.59
CA THR A 19 23.69 4.98 -18.87
C THR A 19 24.54 3.93 -19.59
N ASP A 20 25.43 3.23 -18.88
CA ASP A 20 26.26 2.18 -19.46
C ASP A 20 25.44 1.00 -19.97
N PHE A 21 24.42 0.58 -19.22
CA PHE A 21 23.47 -0.43 -19.65
C PHE A 21 22.78 -0.02 -20.95
N LEU A 22 22.26 1.21 -21.03
CA LEU A 22 21.57 1.70 -22.22
C LEU A 22 22.50 1.84 -23.43
N ILE A 23 23.77 2.20 -23.21
CA ILE A 23 24.80 2.22 -24.26
C ILE A 23 25.04 0.79 -24.79
N GLN A 24 25.15 -0.19 -23.90
CA GLN A 24 25.33 -1.60 -24.27
C GLN A 24 24.13 -2.12 -25.07
N VAL A 25 22.89 -1.83 -24.62
CA VAL A 25 21.66 -2.17 -25.34
C VAL A 25 21.63 -1.52 -26.73
N ALA A 26 21.96 -0.23 -26.82
CA ALA A 26 22.00 0.51 -28.08
C ALA A 26 22.98 -0.12 -29.09
N ARG A 27 24.17 -0.54 -28.61
CA ARG A 27 25.18 -1.22 -29.44
C ARG A 27 24.72 -2.61 -29.88
N ARG A 28 24.15 -3.41 -28.97
CA ARG A 28 23.66 -4.77 -29.27
C ARG A 28 22.47 -4.76 -30.24
N ARG A 29 21.56 -3.80 -30.09
CA ARG A 29 20.33 -3.71 -30.88
C ARG A 29 20.47 -2.85 -32.14
N GLY A 30 21.64 -2.26 -32.39
CA GLY A 30 21.89 -1.40 -33.55
C GLY A 30 21.17 -0.05 -33.50
N ARG A 31 20.75 0.41 -32.31
CA ARG A 31 20.08 1.70 -32.11
C ARG A 31 21.13 2.80 -31.97
N LEU A 32 21.86 3.01 -33.06
CA LEU A 32 22.95 3.96 -33.17
C LEU A 32 22.48 5.15 -34.03
N GLY A 33 22.83 6.37 -33.61
CA GLY A 33 22.67 7.59 -34.38
C GLY A 33 23.75 7.73 -35.45
N ARG A 34 23.80 8.93 -36.04
CA ARG A 34 24.80 9.28 -37.05
C ARG A 34 26.22 9.18 -36.48
N GLY A 35 27.13 8.56 -37.23
CA GLY A 35 28.51 8.34 -36.78
C GLY A 35 28.67 7.22 -35.76
N GLY A 36 27.69 6.31 -35.61
CA GLY A 36 27.81 5.18 -34.69
C GLY A 36 27.65 5.54 -33.21
N THR A 37 27.11 6.73 -32.93
CA THR A 37 26.88 7.21 -31.56
C THR A 37 25.67 6.50 -30.94
N PRO A 38 25.78 5.87 -29.75
CA PRO A 38 24.64 5.22 -29.10
C PRO A 38 23.48 6.19 -28.83
N ASN A 39 22.26 5.86 -29.29
CA ASN A 39 21.07 6.65 -28.99
C ASN A 39 20.37 6.12 -27.73
N ILE A 40 20.66 6.76 -26.60
CA ILE A 40 20.19 6.36 -25.27
C ILE A 40 18.65 6.40 -25.18
N ASN A 41 18.01 7.46 -25.66
CA ASN A 41 16.56 7.62 -25.61
C ASN A 41 15.83 6.48 -26.35
N SER A 42 16.31 6.16 -27.55
CA SER A 42 15.75 5.08 -28.36
C SER A 42 15.94 3.70 -27.72
N ALA A 43 17.09 3.46 -27.07
CA ALA A 43 17.33 2.23 -26.34
C ALA A 43 16.43 2.13 -25.10
N ALA A 44 16.29 3.21 -24.34
CA ALA A 44 15.44 3.27 -23.15
C ALA A 44 13.98 2.93 -23.46
N THR A 45 13.39 3.52 -24.52
CA THR A 45 12.02 3.18 -24.92
C THR A 45 11.86 1.70 -25.26
N THR A 46 12.86 1.10 -25.91
CA THR A 46 12.84 -0.34 -26.26
C THR A 46 12.86 -1.21 -24.99
N VAL A 47 13.72 -0.87 -24.03
CA VAL A 47 13.81 -1.60 -22.76
C VAL A 47 12.50 -1.52 -21.98
N ILE A 48 11.89 -0.33 -21.94
CA ILE A 48 10.59 -0.11 -21.28
C ILE A 48 9.50 -0.94 -21.97
N THR A 49 9.46 -0.96 -23.31
CA THR A 49 8.49 -1.79 -24.03
C THR A 49 8.72 -3.27 -23.80
N ASP A 50 9.96 -3.74 -23.78
CA ASP A 50 10.27 -5.16 -23.54
C ASP A 50 9.97 -5.58 -22.10
N TRP A 51 10.10 -4.66 -21.14
CA TRP A 51 9.64 -4.88 -19.76
C TRP A 51 8.12 -4.91 -19.66
N ARG A 52 7.43 -3.94 -20.28
CA ARG A 52 5.96 -3.88 -20.32
C ARG A 52 5.35 -5.11 -20.98
N ASP A 53 5.95 -5.59 -22.07
CA ASP A 53 5.49 -6.75 -22.82
C ASP A 53 5.89 -8.08 -22.13
N GLY A 54 6.59 -8.03 -20.98
CA GLY A 54 6.95 -9.19 -20.18
C GLY A 54 8.14 -10.01 -20.70
N ARG A 55 8.85 -9.54 -21.74
CA ARG A 55 10.09 -10.19 -22.22
C ARG A 55 11.20 -10.12 -21.17
N ILE A 56 11.22 -9.03 -20.41
CA ILE A 56 12.06 -8.90 -19.22
C ILE A 56 11.20 -9.23 -18.01
N GLN A 57 11.48 -10.37 -17.38
CA GLN A 57 10.83 -10.74 -16.14
C GLN A 57 11.27 -9.83 -14.99
N GLY A 58 10.29 -9.34 -14.24
CA GLY A 58 10.49 -8.63 -12.98
C GLY A 58 9.19 -8.71 -12.19
N TRP A 59 9.25 -9.27 -10.99
CA TRP A 59 8.17 -9.23 -10.02
C TRP A 59 8.55 -8.26 -8.91
N LEU A 60 7.58 -7.50 -8.43
CA LEU A 60 7.71 -6.86 -7.13
C LEU A 60 7.17 -7.83 -6.07
N GLU A 61 7.87 -7.90 -4.95
CA GLU A 61 7.31 -8.51 -3.76
C GLU A 61 6.08 -7.70 -3.35
N ALA A 62 4.99 -8.40 -3.00
CA ALA A 62 3.79 -7.73 -2.54
C ALA A 62 4.15 -6.86 -1.33
N PRO A 63 3.63 -5.61 -1.25
CA PRO A 63 3.88 -4.78 -0.09
C PRO A 63 3.37 -5.51 1.15
N ALA A 64 4.26 -5.79 2.09
CA ALA A 64 3.90 -6.32 3.39
C ALA A 64 3.06 -5.26 4.10
N LEU A 65 1.74 -5.41 4.07
CA LEU A 65 0.87 -4.61 4.91
C LEU A 65 1.22 -4.96 6.36
N PRO A 66 1.50 -3.98 7.24
CA PRO A 66 1.63 -4.26 8.66
C PRO A 66 0.27 -4.79 9.11
N VAL A 67 0.18 -6.11 9.31
CA VAL A 67 -0.97 -6.70 9.97
C VAL A 67 -0.89 -6.22 11.40
N SER A 68 -1.79 -5.32 11.78
CA SER A 68 -1.95 -4.84 13.15
C SER A 68 -2.43 -6.01 14.02
N THR A 69 -1.53 -6.88 14.45
CA THR A 69 -1.76 -7.74 15.62
C THR A 69 -1.52 -6.88 16.87
N ALA A 70 -2.28 -5.81 17.02
CA ALA A 70 -2.26 -4.97 18.21
C ALA A 70 -3.44 -5.38 19.10
N VAL A 71 -3.29 -6.54 19.76
CA VAL A 71 -3.70 -6.63 21.15
C VAL A 71 -2.45 -6.22 21.91
N GLU A 72 -2.36 -4.93 22.26
CA GLU A 72 -1.68 -4.36 23.44
C GLU A 72 -1.32 -2.87 23.24
N ASN A 73 -2.02 -2.05 24.02
CA ASN A 73 -1.65 -0.76 24.63
C ASN A 73 -1.36 0.48 23.76
N ASP A 74 -2.25 1.46 23.94
CA ASP A 74 -2.06 2.92 23.93
C ASP A 74 -0.65 3.44 23.61
N ALA A 75 -0.47 3.89 22.38
CA ALA A 75 0.44 5.00 22.06
C ALA A 75 -0.02 5.67 20.76
N VAL A 76 -0.55 6.88 20.89
CA VAL A 76 -0.87 7.79 19.79
C VAL A 76 0.45 8.20 19.11
N GLY A 77 0.75 7.56 17.98
CA GLY A 77 1.86 7.88 17.10
C GLY A 77 1.33 8.03 15.67
N GLU A 78 1.28 9.26 15.20
CA GLU A 78 0.75 9.67 13.91
C GLU A 78 1.64 9.13 12.78
N ALA A 79 1.19 8.05 12.12
CA ALA A 79 1.86 7.47 10.96
C ALA A 79 0.99 7.67 9.72
N SER A 80 1.37 8.67 8.91
CA SER A 80 0.86 8.90 7.56
C SER A 80 1.30 7.75 6.65
N GLY A 81 0.37 6.86 6.31
CA GLY A 81 0.51 5.73 5.40
C GLY A 81 -0.87 5.21 5.00
N PRO A 82 -1.01 4.44 3.90
CA PRO A 82 -2.33 4.00 3.42
C PRO A 82 -2.98 3.20 4.54
N ALA A 83 -4.16 3.64 4.96
CA ALA A 83 -4.87 3.14 6.12
C ALA A 83 -4.88 1.60 6.12
N ALA A 84 -4.16 1.01 7.07
CA ALA A 84 -4.26 -0.41 7.34
C ALA A 84 -5.72 -0.71 7.70
N ASP A 85 -6.28 -1.73 7.07
CA ASP A 85 -7.67 -2.13 7.20
C ASP A 85 -7.90 -2.67 8.63
N THR A 86 -8.32 -1.80 9.56
CA THR A 86 -8.58 -2.18 10.96
C THR A 86 -9.82 -3.06 11.01
N LYS A 87 -9.63 -4.38 10.92
CA LYS A 87 -10.71 -5.36 11.04
C LYS A 87 -11.09 -5.54 12.51
N GLN A 88 -12.08 -4.77 12.98
CA GLN A 88 -12.70 -5.00 14.27
C GLN A 88 -13.72 -6.15 14.17
N ILE A 89 -13.36 -7.31 14.71
CA ILE A 89 -14.27 -8.46 14.79
C ILE A 89 -15.18 -8.24 16.00
N VAL A 90 -16.47 -8.00 15.75
CA VAL A 90 -17.48 -7.91 16.80
C VAL A 90 -17.91 -9.33 17.17
N THR A 91 -17.53 -9.81 18.35
CA THR A 91 -17.81 -11.17 18.82
C THR A 91 -19.16 -11.31 19.51
N GLU A 92 -19.79 -10.20 19.91
CA GLU A 92 -21.10 -10.19 20.57
C GLU A 92 -21.87 -8.92 20.23
N TRP A 93 -23.19 -9.05 20.11
CA TRP A 93 -24.08 -7.89 19.92
C TRP A 93 -24.18 -7.11 21.23
N ALA A 94 -24.10 -5.78 21.17
CA ALA A 94 -24.28 -4.93 22.34
C ALA A 94 -25.64 -5.20 23.02
N LYS A 95 -25.68 -5.01 24.34
CA LYS A 95 -26.90 -5.15 25.15
C LYS A 95 -28.04 -4.35 24.52
N GLU A 96 -29.21 -4.96 24.45
CA GLU A 96 -30.42 -4.39 23.86
C GLU A 96 -30.66 -2.93 24.31
N PHE A 97 -31.02 -2.08 23.35
CA PHE A 97 -31.37 -0.70 23.60
C PHE A 97 -32.69 -0.66 24.42
N LYS A 98 -32.63 -0.08 25.62
CA LYS A 98 -33.81 0.11 26.46
C LYS A 98 -34.59 1.33 26.00
N LEU A 99 -35.82 1.11 25.53
CA LEU A 99 -36.78 2.14 25.12
C LEU A 99 -37.34 2.97 26.28
N GLU A 100 -37.24 2.48 27.53
CA GLU A 100 -37.80 3.12 28.73
C GLU A 100 -37.20 4.51 29.04
N GLY A 101 -36.03 4.84 28.49
CA GLY A 101 -35.41 6.17 28.64
C GLY A 101 -35.62 7.12 27.45
N LEU A 102 -36.33 6.70 26.39
CA LEU A 102 -36.50 7.53 25.17
C LEU A 102 -37.74 8.43 25.24
N TRP A 103 -38.72 8.06 26.07
CA TRP A 103 -39.97 8.80 26.26
C TRP A 103 -40.02 9.22 27.72
N GLY A 104 -39.30 10.30 28.04
CA GLY A 104 -39.19 10.79 29.41
C GLY A 104 -40.55 10.90 30.10
N ASP A 105 -40.79 9.99 31.02
CA ASP A 105 -41.77 10.15 32.09
C ASP A 105 -41.27 9.39 33.32
N ASP A 106 -40.20 9.93 33.93
CA ASP A 106 -40.02 9.78 35.37
C ASP A 106 -41.04 10.71 36.05
N ALA A 107 -42.32 10.31 36.02
CA ALA A 107 -43.30 10.84 36.93
C ALA A 107 -42.98 10.31 38.32
N VAL A 108 -42.23 11.15 39.05
CA VAL A 108 -41.95 11.11 40.49
C VAL A 108 -43.11 10.46 41.26
N PRO A 109 -42.87 9.45 42.11
CA PRO A 109 -43.90 8.98 43.03
C PRO A 109 -44.20 10.12 44.03
N GLU A 110 -45.33 10.79 43.84
CA GLU A 110 -45.97 11.62 44.85
C GLU A 110 -46.46 10.68 45.97
N ASP A 111 -45.73 10.64 47.08
CA ASP A 111 -46.22 10.13 48.36
C ASP A 111 -47.36 11.04 48.86
N ASN A 112 -48.58 10.81 48.38
CA ASN A 112 -49.81 11.34 48.96
C ASN A 112 -50.96 10.36 48.67
N ASP A 113 -51.34 9.58 49.69
CA ASP A 113 -52.75 9.33 50.08
C ASP A 113 -52.87 8.08 50.97
N GLU A 114 -52.63 8.23 52.28
CA GLU A 114 -53.37 7.46 53.29
C GLU A 114 -54.16 8.43 54.17
N GLN A 115 -55.32 8.85 53.63
CA GLN A 115 -56.39 9.44 54.41
C GLN A 115 -57.43 8.38 54.75
N MET A 116 -57.80 8.35 56.05
CA MET A 116 -59.15 8.08 56.59
C MET A 116 -59.44 6.73 57.27
N LYS A 117 -59.57 6.85 58.60
CA LYS A 117 -60.75 6.53 59.44
C LYS A 117 -61.11 5.07 59.80
N GLU A 118 -61.27 4.96 61.12
CA GLU A 118 -62.06 4.01 61.94
C GLU A 118 -61.50 2.62 62.24
#